data_AF-A0AAU9VW58-F1
#
_entry.id   AF-A0AAU9VW58-F1
#
_cell.length_a   1.000
_cell.length_b   1.000
_cell.length_c   1.000
_cell.angle_alpha   90.00
_cell.angle_beta   90.00
_cell.angle_gamma   90.00
#
_symmetry.space_group_name_H-M   'P 1'
#
loop_
_entity.id
_entity.type
_entity.pdbx_description
1 polymer ?
#
loop_
_entity_poly.entity_id
_entity_poly.type
_entity_poly.pdbx_seq_one_letter_code
_entity_poly.pdbx_strand_id
1 'polypeptide(L)'
;QVRLGHFAENPGKSCKHILESNDSKGDGEYWIDPEGKGNSLKVYCDMKTDGGWLLTSISMVDNPTTPPAWTAEPSYRGIIKFTNHKMGITISAMKELRGHLRFTQMRFHCSKQQGRTFHVTTAANSSGEAVVEYFSNQTNTQPDSCLSFVRMKDDNSYLSRNCSRWGNDRSSNFGKWGHRNKQGETRLYDLTAHVDKHYIWKTTGIYRLCDDNKNDTFINLSKGDFWKIFVR
;
A
#
# COMPACT_ATOMS: atom_id res chain seq x y z
N GLN A 1 -11.65 -22.43 23.58
CA GLN A 1 -10.90 -21.17 23.43
C GLN A 1 -11.54 -20.37 22.31
N VAL A 2 -11.87 -19.10 22.53
CA VAL A 2 -12.43 -18.23 21.46
C VAL A 2 -11.27 -17.84 20.55
N ARG A 3 -11.44 -18.03 19.24
CA ARG A 3 -10.39 -17.69 18.27
C ARG A 3 -10.21 -16.17 18.18
N LEU A 4 -8.96 -15.73 18.18
CA LEU A 4 -8.57 -14.34 18.11
C LEU A 4 -8.94 -13.70 16.76
N GLY A 5 -9.52 -12.51 16.80
CA GLY A 5 -9.86 -11.71 15.63
C GLY A 5 -11.12 -12.15 14.89
N HIS A 6 -11.88 -13.13 15.39
CA HIS A 6 -13.16 -13.55 14.77
C HIS A 6 -14.36 -12.75 15.28
N PHE A 7 -14.24 -12.11 16.45
CA PHE A 7 -15.30 -11.35 17.11
C PHE A 7 -14.77 -10.02 17.65
N ALA A 8 -15.65 -9.03 17.78
CA ALA A 8 -15.30 -7.68 18.23
C ALA A 8 -14.81 -7.66 19.69
N GLU A 9 -15.26 -8.63 20.49
CA GLU A 9 -14.96 -8.83 21.91
C GLU A 9 -13.64 -9.59 22.13
N ASN A 10 -13.12 -10.26 21.10
CA ASN A 10 -11.83 -10.95 21.13
C ASN A 10 -10.96 -10.58 19.91
N PRO A 11 -10.62 -9.29 19.74
CA PRO A 11 -9.86 -8.82 18.59
C PRO A 11 -8.38 -9.18 18.72
N GLY A 12 -7.68 -9.34 17.59
CA GLY A 12 -6.23 -9.37 17.59
C GLY A 12 -5.61 -7.98 17.76
N LYS A 13 -4.37 -7.85 18.25
CA LYS A 13 -3.65 -6.57 18.21
C LYS A 13 -3.38 -6.10 16.77
N SER A 14 -3.14 -7.04 15.86
CA SER A 14 -2.88 -6.81 14.43
C SER A 14 -3.22 -8.06 13.62
N CYS A 15 -3.26 -7.95 12.29
CA CYS A 15 -3.37 -9.11 11.39
C CYS A 15 -2.23 -10.12 11.64
N LYS A 16 -1.01 -9.62 11.86
CA LYS A 16 0.16 -10.45 12.17
C LYS A 16 0.01 -11.20 13.50
N HIS A 17 -0.51 -10.55 14.55
CA HIS A 17 -0.79 -11.20 15.83
C HIS A 17 -1.79 -12.36 15.70
N ILE A 18 -2.84 -12.18 14.89
CA ILE A 18 -3.82 -13.25 14.61
C ILE A 18 -3.15 -14.43 13.90
N LEU A 19 -2.31 -14.13 12.89
CA LEU A 19 -1.59 -15.16 12.14
C LEU A 19 -0.64 -15.95 13.04
N GLU A 20 0.19 -15.27 13.83
CA GLU A 20 1.18 -15.88 14.74
C GLU A 20 0.52 -16.67 15.88
N SER A 21 -0.73 -16.35 16.22
CA SER A 21 -1.53 -17.08 17.20
C SER A 21 -2.17 -18.36 16.64
N ASN A 22 -1.94 -18.71 15.37
CA ASN A 22 -2.57 -19.83 14.66
C ASN A 22 -4.11 -19.78 14.60
N ASP A 23 -4.70 -18.58 14.71
CA ASP A 23 -6.16 -18.37 14.66
C ASP A 23 -6.68 -17.95 13.28
N SER A 24 -5.78 -17.76 12.32
CA SER A 24 -6.11 -17.42 10.94
C SER A 24 -6.88 -18.55 10.24
N LYS A 25 -7.89 -18.17 9.43
CA LYS A 25 -8.60 -19.03 8.48
C LYS A 25 -8.26 -18.70 7.02
N GLY A 26 -7.21 -17.92 6.78
CA GLY A 26 -6.84 -17.39 5.47
C GLY A 26 -7.23 -15.92 5.30
N ASP A 27 -7.10 -15.40 4.08
CA ASP A 27 -7.38 -13.98 3.79
C ASP A 27 -8.86 -13.65 4.04
N GLY A 28 -9.12 -12.46 4.56
CA GLY A 28 -10.49 -12.02 4.79
C GLY A 28 -10.63 -11.01 5.91
N GLU A 29 -11.85 -10.94 6.43
CA GLU A 29 -12.22 -10.01 7.49
C GLU A 29 -11.80 -10.52 8.86
N TYR A 30 -11.18 -9.65 9.64
CA TYR A 30 -10.82 -9.90 11.03
C TYR A 30 -11.09 -8.67 11.88
N TRP A 31 -11.27 -8.88 13.18
CA TRP A 31 -11.33 -7.83 14.18
C TRP A 31 -9.95 -7.58 14.78
N ILE A 32 -9.51 -6.33 14.76
CA ILE A 32 -8.28 -5.91 15.44
C ILE A 32 -8.54 -4.76 16.42
N ASP A 33 -7.77 -4.67 17.48
CA ASP A 33 -7.74 -3.53 18.41
C ASP A 33 -6.31 -3.00 18.50
N PRO A 34 -5.91 -2.09 17.59
CA PRO A 34 -4.57 -1.51 17.57
C PRO A 34 -4.21 -0.78 18.87
N GLU A 35 -5.19 -0.17 19.52
CA GLU A 35 -4.98 0.64 20.73
C GLU A 35 -4.91 -0.20 22.00
N GLY A 36 -5.50 -1.40 21.98
CA GLY A 36 -5.65 -2.24 23.17
C GLY A 36 -6.62 -1.65 24.20
N LYS A 37 -7.62 -0.89 23.75
CA LYS A 37 -8.58 -0.14 24.60
C LYS A 37 -10.03 -0.57 24.41
N GLY A 38 -10.29 -1.64 23.66
CA GLY A 38 -11.63 -2.15 23.37
C GLY A 38 -12.33 -1.50 22.18
N ASN A 39 -11.64 -0.62 21.43
CA ASN A 39 -12.19 0.07 20.26
C ASN A 39 -11.91 -0.71 18.97
N SER A 40 -12.38 -1.96 18.92
CA SER A 40 -12.05 -2.89 17.84
C SER A 40 -12.57 -2.42 16.46
N LEU A 41 -11.81 -2.81 15.43
CA LEU A 41 -11.99 -2.45 14.03
C LEU A 41 -12.12 -3.71 13.21
N LYS A 42 -13.16 -3.80 12.37
CA LYS A 42 -13.25 -4.85 11.36
C LYS A 42 -12.45 -4.44 10.13
N VAL A 43 -11.43 -5.23 9.80
CA VAL A 43 -10.42 -4.91 8.78
C VAL A 43 -10.22 -6.09 7.84
N TYR A 44 -9.55 -5.85 6.71
CA TYR A 44 -9.10 -6.92 5.84
C TYR A 44 -7.65 -7.29 6.13
N CYS A 45 -7.40 -8.59 6.31
CA CYS A 45 -6.06 -9.16 6.45
C CYS A 45 -5.74 -10.11 5.29
N ASP A 46 -4.56 -9.94 4.68
CA ASP A 46 -3.94 -10.96 3.82
C ASP A 46 -3.03 -11.83 4.69
N MET A 47 -3.43 -13.09 4.84
CA MET A 47 -2.84 -14.09 5.71
C MET A 47 -2.01 -15.13 4.94
N LYS A 48 -2.08 -15.14 3.60
CA LYS A 48 -1.42 -16.15 2.76
C LYS A 48 -0.13 -15.69 2.10
N THR A 49 0.02 -14.40 1.81
CA THR A 49 1.16 -13.92 1.00
C THR A 49 2.34 -13.51 1.88
N ASP A 50 3.00 -14.51 2.48
CA ASP A 50 3.91 -14.31 3.64
C ASP A 50 3.18 -13.68 4.86
N GLY A 51 1.87 -13.49 4.75
CA GLY A 51 0.88 -13.31 5.81
C GLY A 51 1.01 -12.11 6.73
N GLY A 52 -0.04 -11.91 7.54
CA GLY A 52 -0.09 -10.91 8.60
C GLY A 52 -0.27 -9.47 8.13
N TRP A 53 -0.64 -9.27 6.87
CA TRP A 53 -0.73 -7.96 6.23
C TRP A 53 -2.08 -7.30 6.50
N LEU A 54 -2.07 -6.09 7.05
CA LEU A 54 -3.26 -5.23 7.19
C LEU A 54 -3.42 -4.36 5.95
N LEU A 55 -4.59 -4.39 5.32
CA LEU A 55 -4.92 -3.50 4.19
C LEU A 55 -5.17 -2.06 4.68
N THR A 56 -4.37 -1.12 4.20
CA THR A 56 -4.49 0.31 4.54
C THR A 56 -4.96 1.18 3.38
N SER A 57 -4.92 0.64 2.16
CA SER A 57 -5.51 1.27 0.98
C SER A 57 -5.91 0.24 -0.06
N ILE A 58 -7.06 0.49 -0.69
CA ILE A 58 -7.56 -0.22 -1.85
C ILE A 58 -8.19 0.76 -2.84
N SER A 59 -7.76 0.69 -4.09
CA SER A 59 -8.49 1.21 -5.24
C SER A 59 -8.70 0.04 -6.19
N MET A 60 -9.94 -0.38 -6.40
CA MET A 60 -10.30 -1.42 -7.35
C MET A 60 -11.31 -0.87 -8.36
N VAL A 61 -11.13 -1.24 -9.63
CA VAL A 61 -12.00 -0.81 -10.71
C VAL A 61 -13.19 -1.75 -10.79
N ASP A 62 -14.35 -1.31 -10.30
CA ASP A 62 -15.62 -2.03 -10.47
C ASP A 62 -16.22 -1.77 -11.86
N ASN A 63 -16.08 -0.52 -12.34
CA ASN A 63 -16.54 -0.06 -13.64
C ASN A 63 -15.47 0.87 -14.28
N PRO A 64 -14.93 0.53 -15.47
CA PRO A 64 -13.93 1.34 -16.18
C PRO A 64 -14.35 2.76 -16.54
N THR A 65 -15.64 3.02 -16.77
CA THR A 65 -16.12 4.32 -17.29
C THR A 65 -16.38 5.36 -16.21
N THR A 66 -16.51 4.93 -14.96
CA THR A 66 -16.74 5.79 -13.80
C THR A 66 -15.66 5.54 -12.74
N PRO A 67 -14.41 5.97 -13.01
CA PRO A 67 -13.34 5.81 -12.05
C PRO A 67 -13.73 6.55 -10.77
N PRO A 68 -13.60 5.92 -9.61
CA PRO A 68 -14.04 6.51 -8.37
C PRO A 68 -13.39 7.84 -8.03
N ALA A 69 -14.22 8.77 -7.57
CA ALA A 69 -13.76 9.87 -6.74
C ALA A 69 -13.06 9.27 -5.52
N TRP A 70 -11.75 9.50 -5.43
CA TRP A 70 -10.92 9.02 -4.34
C TRP A 70 -10.82 10.13 -3.30
N THR A 71 -11.21 9.83 -2.07
CA THR A 71 -11.04 10.73 -0.92
C THR A 71 -10.13 10.06 0.08
N ALA A 72 -9.11 10.78 0.52
CA ALA A 72 -8.20 10.29 1.55
C ALA A 72 -8.90 10.27 2.92
N GLU A 73 -8.77 9.19 3.65
CA GLU A 73 -9.27 9.07 5.02
C GLU A 73 -8.27 9.70 5.99
N PRO A 74 -8.64 10.77 6.72
CA PRO A 74 -7.70 11.51 7.57
C PRO A 74 -7.41 10.81 8.91
N SER A 75 -8.14 9.74 9.24
CA SER A 75 -7.94 8.92 10.43
C SER A 75 -7.62 7.48 10.05
N TYR A 76 -6.74 6.82 10.81
CA TYR A 76 -6.43 5.41 10.55
C TYR A 76 -7.66 4.52 10.70
N ARG A 77 -8.66 4.92 11.49
CA ARG A 77 -9.91 4.16 11.65
C ARG A 77 -10.68 4.04 10.32
N GLY A 78 -10.37 4.87 9.33
CA GLY A 78 -10.89 4.76 7.96
C GLY A 78 -10.57 3.43 7.26
N ILE A 79 -9.61 2.63 7.76
CA ILE A 79 -9.30 1.29 7.21
C ILE A 79 -10.50 0.33 7.22
N ILE A 80 -11.52 0.58 8.04
CA ILE A 80 -12.77 -0.22 8.05
C ILE A 80 -13.57 -0.09 6.74
N LYS A 81 -13.32 0.96 5.94
CA LYS A 81 -14.05 1.24 4.69
C LYS A 81 -13.52 0.47 3.49
N PHE A 82 -12.77 -0.62 3.71
CA PHE A 82 -12.14 -1.40 2.64
C PHE A 82 -13.14 -1.99 1.63
N THR A 83 -14.37 -2.30 2.07
CA THR A 83 -15.45 -2.85 1.23
C THR A 83 -15.90 -1.89 0.13
N ASN A 84 -15.63 -0.60 0.26
CA ASN A 84 -15.98 0.40 -0.75
C ASN A 84 -15.02 0.41 -1.95
N HIS A 85 -13.96 -0.43 -1.94
CA HIS A 85 -12.96 -0.54 -3.01
C HIS A 85 -12.22 0.77 -3.36
N LYS A 86 -12.35 1.80 -2.53
CA LYS A 86 -11.99 3.20 -2.84
C LYS A 86 -11.43 3.92 -1.61
N MET A 87 -10.65 3.21 -0.82
CA MET A 87 -10.18 3.66 0.49
C MET A 87 -8.67 3.85 0.50
N GLY A 88 -8.18 4.89 1.17
CA GLY A 88 -6.76 5.03 1.48
C GLY A 88 -6.60 6.08 2.57
N ILE A 89 -5.85 5.74 3.62
CA ILE A 89 -5.58 6.65 4.74
C ILE A 89 -4.46 7.65 4.39
N THR A 90 -4.49 8.86 4.94
CA THR A 90 -3.41 9.83 4.74
C THR A 90 -2.11 9.40 5.43
N ILE A 91 -0.98 10.05 5.11
CA ILE A 91 0.28 9.78 5.82
C ILE A 91 0.22 10.19 7.29
N SER A 92 -0.59 11.19 7.67
CA SER A 92 -0.81 11.54 9.08
C SER A 92 -1.60 10.45 9.82
N ALA A 93 -2.62 9.86 9.17
CA ALA A 93 -3.30 8.68 9.68
C ALA A 93 -2.36 7.45 9.75
N MET A 94 -1.47 7.29 8.76
CA MET A 94 -0.46 6.22 8.77
C MET A 94 0.52 6.37 9.94
N LYS A 95 0.89 7.61 10.30
CA LYS A 95 1.70 7.92 11.48
C LYS A 95 1.03 7.48 12.78
N GLU A 96 -0.25 7.81 12.93
CA GLU A 96 -1.07 7.40 14.07
C GLU A 96 -1.14 5.87 14.16
N LEU A 97 -1.48 5.21 13.05
CA LEU A 97 -1.53 3.74 12.96
C LEU A 97 -0.20 3.10 13.37
N ARG A 98 0.92 3.68 12.93
CA ARG A 98 2.26 3.18 13.27
C ARG A 98 2.56 3.31 14.75
N GLY A 99 2.08 4.37 15.41
CA GLY A 99 2.19 4.54 16.86
C GLY A 99 1.52 3.40 17.64
N HIS A 100 0.44 2.84 17.10
CA HIS A 100 -0.31 1.74 17.70
C HIS A 100 0.26 0.36 17.33
N LEU A 101 0.48 0.09 16.05
CA LEU A 101 0.86 -1.23 15.55
C LEU A 101 2.37 -1.49 15.50
N ARG A 102 3.18 -0.42 15.45
CA ARG A 102 4.65 -0.50 15.27
C ARG A 102 5.05 -1.38 14.07
N PHE A 103 4.28 -1.31 12.98
CA PHE A 103 4.62 -2.02 11.75
C PHE A 103 5.98 -1.57 11.23
N THR A 104 6.68 -2.50 10.58
CA THR A 104 8.07 -2.34 10.08
C THR A 104 8.20 -2.68 8.61
N GLN A 105 7.12 -3.16 7.98
CA GLN A 105 7.11 -3.42 6.56
C GLN A 105 5.86 -2.84 5.90
N MET A 106 6.03 -2.45 4.64
CA MET A 106 4.95 -2.08 3.73
C MET A 106 4.97 -2.98 2.51
N ARG A 107 3.80 -3.14 1.89
CA ARG A 107 3.64 -3.89 0.65
C ARG A 107 2.81 -3.10 -0.34
N PHE A 108 3.32 -2.99 -1.56
CA PHE A 108 2.71 -2.27 -2.66
C PHE A 108 2.35 -3.28 -3.74
N HIS A 109 1.06 -3.38 -4.06
CA HIS A 109 0.56 -4.33 -5.04
C HIS A 109 -0.46 -3.67 -5.96
N CYS A 110 -0.11 -3.49 -7.23
CA CYS A 110 -1.06 -3.11 -8.27
C CYS A 110 -0.98 -4.09 -9.43
N SER A 111 -2.10 -4.24 -10.12
CA SER A 111 -2.21 -5.11 -11.29
C SER A 111 -3.25 -4.51 -12.24
N LYS A 112 -2.91 -4.45 -13.53
CA LYS A 112 -3.90 -4.26 -14.60
C LYS A 112 -4.13 -5.57 -15.31
N GLN A 113 -5.39 -5.92 -15.57
CA GLN A 113 -5.78 -7.16 -16.25
C GLN A 113 -5.11 -7.29 -17.62
N GLN A 114 -4.99 -6.18 -18.35
CA GLN A 114 -4.35 -6.11 -19.67
C GLN A 114 -2.89 -5.66 -19.59
N GLY A 115 -2.31 -5.58 -18.39
CA GLY A 115 -1.02 -4.96 -18.16
C GLY A 115 -0.09 -5.78 -17.28
N ARG A 116 0.79 -5.08 -16.58
CA ARG A 116 1.76 -5.67 -15.67
C ARG A 116 1.25 -5.59 -14.22
N THR A 117 1.89 -6.40 -13.40
CA THR A 117 1.74 -6.47 -11.96
C THR A 117 3.01 -5.91 -11.34
N PHE A 118 2.88 -4.78 -10.63
CA PHE A 118 3.92 -4.31 -9.72
C PHE A 118 3.58 -4.78 -8.32
N HIS A 119 4.44 -5.63 -7.77
CA HIS A 119 4.18 -6.27 -6.50
C HIS A 119 5.48 -6.44 -5.70
N VAL A 120 5.66 -5.58 -4.70
CA VAL A 120 6.87 -5.55 -3.88
C VAL A 120 6.55 -5.40 -2.40
N THR A 121 7.42 -5.91 -1.56
CA THR A 121 7.44 -5.67 -0.11
C THR A 121 8.71 -4.91 0.26
N THR A 122 8.66 -4.06 1.28
CA THR A 122 9.90 -3.43 1.77
C THR A 122 10.82 -4.50 2.37
N ALA A 123 12.12 -4.34 2.14
CA ALA A 123 13.11 -5.26 2.66
C ALA A 123 13.16 -5.19 4.19
N ALA A 124 13.44 -6.31 4.86
CA ALA A 124 13.58 -6.37 6.31
C ALA A 124 14.98 -5.88 6.76
N ASN A 125 15.32 -4.65 6.39
CA ASN A 125 16.59 -3.99 6.69
C ASN A 125 16.37 -2.47 6.84
N SER A 126 17.43 -1.73 7.15
CA SER A 126 17.37 -0.26 7.33
C SER A 126 16.89 0.49 6.07
N SER A 127 17.23 0.00 4.87
CA SER A 127 16.76 0.61 3.62
C SER A 127 15.25 0.46 3.45
N GLY A 128 14.68 -0.70 3.79
CA GLY A 128 13.23 -0.91 3.78
C GLY A 128 12.52 -0.13 4.89
N GLU A 129 13.12 -0.03 6.08
CA GLU A 129 12.60 0.82 7.16
C GLU A 129 12.50 2.28 6.75
N ALA A 130 13.49 2.82 6.04
CA ALA A 130 13.45 4.20 5.53
C ALA A 130 12.24 4.46 4.61
N VAL A 131 11.78 3.44 3.87
CA VAL A 131 10.52 3.51 3.08
C VAL A 131 9.31 3.61 3.99
N VAL A 132 9.27 2.83 5.07
CA VAL A 132 8.20 2.90 6.06
C VAL A 132 8.19 4.27 6.72
N GLU A 133 9.32 4.78 7.21
CA GLU A 133 9.43 6.12 7.83
C GLU A 133 8.95 7.24 6.91
N TYR A 134 9.30 7.19 5.63
CA TYR A 134 8.87 8.18 4.66
C TYR A 134 7.35 8.18 4.46
N PHE A 135 6.77 6.99 4.33
CA PHE A 135 5.34 6.84 4.03
C PHE A 135 4.43 6.81 5.27
N SER A 136 4.97 6.69 6.48
CA SER A 136 4.25 6.89 7.73
C SER A 136 4.51 8.25 8.40
N ASN A 137 5.07 9.21 7.66
CA ASN A 137 5.26 10.61 8.09
C ASN A 137 6.22 10.82 9.29
N GLN A 138 7.31 10.06 9.33
CA GLN A 138 8.44 10.23 10.27
C GLN A 138 9.53 11.09 9.66
N THR A 139 9.66 11.07 8.32
CA THR A 139 10.63 11.89 7.58
C THR A 139 10.08 12.36 6.24
N ASN A 140 10.62 13.47 5.74
CA ASN A 140 10.38 13.95 4.37
C ASN A 140 11.50 13.57 3.40
N THR A 141 12.58 12.95 3.89
CA THR A 141 13.68 12.47 3.07
C THR A 141 13.22 11.30 2.21
N GLN A 142 13.38 11.42 0.89
CA GLN A 142 13.05 10.34 -0.02
C GLN A 142 14.08 9.20 0.10
N PRO A 143 13.64 7.96 0.42
CA PRO A 143 14.54 6.83 0.58
C PRO A 143 15.00 6.28 -0.77
N ASP A 144 16.15 5.61 -0.78
CA ASP A 144 16.63 4.87 -1.94
C ASP A 144 15.63 3.79 -2.37
N SER A 145 15.48 3.60 -3.68
CA SER A 145 14.59 2.59 -4.25
C SER A 145 15.26 1.22 -4.33
N CYS A 146 16.48 1.13 -4.87
CA CYS A 146 17.20 -0.13 -4.94
C CYS A 146 17.58 -0.61 -3.53
N LEU A 147 17.58 -1.94 -3.34
CA LEU A 147 17.88 -2.60 -2.05
C LEU A 147 16.85 -2.36 -0.93
N SER A 148 15.87 -1.47 -1.13
CA SER A 148 14.84 -1.16 -0.13
C SER A 148 13.62 -2.05 -0.22
N PHE A 149 13.51 -2.90 -1.25
CA PHE A 149 12.36 -3.77 -1.47
C PHE A 149 12.74 -5.13 -2.07
N VAL A 150 11.84 -6.08 -1.92
CA VAL A 150 11.90 -7.42 -2.50
C VAL A 150 10.73 -7.58 -3.47
N ARG A 151 11.00 -8.17 -4.64
CA ARG A 151 9.98 -8.47 -5.65
C ARG A 151 9.21 -9.73 -5.25
N MET A 152 7.88 -9.66 -5.31
CA MET A 152 7.03 -10.83 -5.06
C MET A 152 6.99 -11.74 -6.29
N LYS A 153 6.57 -13.00 -6.11
CA LYS A 153 6.67 -14.05 -7.13
C LYS A 153 5.93 -13.71 -8.44
N ASP A 154 4.81 -13.01 -8.32
CA ASP A 154 3.93 -12.58 -9.41
C ASP A 154 4.28 -11.20 -9.97
N ASP A 155 5.32 -10.54 -9.46
CA ASP A 155 5.79 -9.27 -10.02
C ASP A 155 6.44 -9.49 -11.40
N ASN A 156 5.83 -8.90 -12.42
CA ASN A 156 6.38 -8.86 -13.78
C ASN A 156 6.68 -7.43 -14.25
N SER A 157 6.65 -6.46 -13.33
CA SER A 157 6.77 -5.05 -13.65
C SER A 157 8.15 -4.64 -14.16
N TYR A 158 8.18 -3.58 -14.96
CA TYR A 158 9.42 -2.90 -15.36
C TYR A 158 9.89 -1.90 -14.31
N LEU A 159 8.96 -1.31 -13.56
CA LEU A 159 9.22 -0.43 -12.42
C LEU A 159 10.17 -1.09 -11.44
N SER A 160 9.86 -2.30 -10.96
CA SER A 160 10.67 -3.00 -9.96
C SER A 160 12.06 -3.38 -10.48
N ARG A 161 12.19 -3.64 -11.79
CA ARG A 161 13.47 -3.99 -12.45
C ARG A 161 14.37 -2.78 -12.69
N ASN A 162 13.83 -1.57 -12.64
CA ASN A 162 14.52 -0.33 -12.95
C ASN A 162 14.57 0.62 -11.75
N CYS A 163 14.73 0.10 -10.53
CA CYS A 163 14.76 0.89 -9.30
C CYS A 163 15.73 2.07 -9.37
N SER A 164 16.91 1.89 -9.97
CA SER A 164 17.95 2.93 -10.07
C SER A 164 17.51 4.15 -10.89
N ARG A 165 16.46 3.98 -11.71
CA ARG A 165 15.87 5.04 -12.53
C ARG A 165 14.65 5.69 -11.88
N TRP A 166 14.33 5.36 -10.63
CA TRP A 166 13.18 5.95 -9.95
C TRP A 166 13.41 7.39 -9.55
N GLY A 167 12.35 8.19 -9.56
CA GLY A 167 12.39 9.60 -9.17
C GLY A 167 12.88 10.51 -10.30
N ASN A 168 12.50 11.78 -10.23
CA ASN A 168 13.01 12.85 -11.10
C ASN A 168 12.99 14.19 -10.34
N ASP A 169 14.14 14.88 -10.25
CA ASP A 169 14.27 16.19 -9.62
C ASP A 169 14.61 17.34 -10.61
N ARG A 170 14.15 17.22 -11.86
CA ARG A 170 14.42 18.12 -13.02
C ARG A 170 15.79 17.97 -13.69
N SER A 171 16.76 17.20 -13.15
CA SER A 171 18.05 17.01 -13.86
C SER A 171 18.54 15.56 -13.97
N SER A 172 18.15 14.62 -13.10
CA SER A 172 18.42 13.19 -13.34
C SER A 172 17.51 12.24 -12.53
N ASN A 173 17.51 10.95 -12.90
CA ASN A 173 16.87 9.89 -12.11
C ASN A 173 17.79 9.50 -10.95
N PHE A 174 17.33 9.65 -9.70
CA PHE A 174 18.19 9.46 -8.51
C PHE A 174 17.90 8.19 -7.71
N GLY A 175 17.14 7.24 -8.26
CA GLY A 175 16.85 5.96 -7.61
C GLY A 175 16.14 6.15 -6.26
N LYS A 176 15.07 6.97 -6.22
CA LYS A 176 14.36 7.31 -4.98
C LYS A 176 12.87 6.96 -5.04
N TRP A 177 12.28 6.64 -3.90
CA TRP A 177 10.81 6.56 -3.74
C TRP A 177 10.15 7.94 -3.75
N GLY A 178 8.88 7.98 -4.15
CA GLY A 178 8.07 9.19 -4.14
C GLY A 178 8.55 10.26 -5.14
N HIS A 179 7.96 11.45 -5.03
CA HIS A 179 8.29 12.59 -5.88
C HIS A 179 8.43 13.85 -5.03
N ARG A 180 9.47 14.66 -5.27
CA ARG A 180 9.80 15.81 -4.41
C ARG A 180 8.70 16.87 -4.27
N ASN A 181 7.85 17.02 -5.29
CA ASN A 181 6.73 17.97 -5.27
C ASN A 181 5.44 17.34 -4.70
N LYS A 182 5.50 16.08 -4.26
CA LYS A 182 4.38 15.31 -3.69
C LYS A 182 4.70 15.02 -2.24
N GLN A 183 4.84 16.07 -1.44
CA GLN A 183 5.07 15.96 0.01
C GLN A 183 3.77 16.14 0.82
N GLY A 184 2.61 16.15 0.17
CA GLY A 184 1.33 16.29 0.88
C GLY A 184 0.87 15.01 1.56
N GLU A 185 -0.33 15.08 2.16
CA GLU A 185 -1.01 14.00 2.87
C GLU A 185 -1.22 12.72 2.03
N THR A 186 -1.15 12.83 0.71
CA THR A 186 -1.51 11.78 -0.26
C THR A 186 -0.31 11.23 -1.04
N ARG A 187 0.93 11.51 -0.61
CA ARG A 187 2.16 11.09 -1.31
C ARG A 187 2.30 9.58 -1.52
N LEU A 188 1.61 8.77 -0.71
CA LEU A 188 1.48 7.32 -0.86
C LEU A 188 0.81 6.88 -2.16
N TYR A 189 0.11 7.79 -2.84
CA TYR A 189 -0.80 7.47 -3.95
C TYR A 189 -0.50 8.23 -5.24
N ASP A 190 0.44 9.18 -5.23
CA ASP A 190 0.78 10.02 -6.39
C ASP A 190 2.29 9.96 -6.65
N LEU A 191 2.67 9.18 -7.68
CA LEU A 191 4.07 8.94 -8.06
C LEU A 191 4.89 8.22 -6.97
N THR A 192 4.26 7.29 -6.26
CA THR A 192 4.83 6.48 -5.17
C THR A 192 6.13 5.81 -5.60
N ALA A 193 6.12 5.21 -6.79
CA ALA A 193 7.26 4.63 -7.47
C ALA A 193 7.10 5.00 -8.95
N HIS A 194 8.13 5.59 -9.57
CA HIS A 194 8.00 6.05 -10.95
C HIS A 194 9.36 6.17 -11.64
N VAL A 195 9.41 5.78 -12.91
CA VAL A 195 10.43 6.17 -13.87
C VAL A 195 9.79 7.19 -14.80
N ASP A 196 10.34 8.41 -14.83
CA ASP A 196 9.71 9.53 -15.54
C ASP A 196 9.36 9.16 -17.00
N LYS A 197 8.13 9.47 -17.40
CA LYS A 197 7.53 9.17 -18.73
C LYS A 197 7.49 7.70 -19.15
N HIS A 198 7.86 6.73 -18.30
CA HIS A 198 7.92 5.32 -18.69
C HIS A 198 6.96 4.43 -17.90
N TYR A 199 7.18 4.28 -16.59
CA TYR A 199 6.42 3.36 -15.75
C TYR A 199 6.11 4.03 -14.42
N ILE A 200 4.85 4.04 -14.03
CA ILE A 200 4.37 4.86 -12.91
C ILE A 200 3.42 4.04 -12.03
N TRP A 201 3.59 4.14 -10.71
CA TRP A 201 2.55 3.86 -9.73
C TRP A 201 1.81 5.16 -9.41
N LYS A 202 0.50 5.21 -9.72
CA LYS A 202 -0.36 6.33 -9.37
C LYS A 202 -1.81 5.91 -9.22
N THR A 203 -2.40 6.26 -8.09
CA THR A 203 -3.79 5.93 -7.73
C THR A 203 -4.67 7.19 -7.60
N THR A 204 -4.14 8.39 -7.89
CA THR A 204 -4.89 9.67 -7.79
C THR A 204 -5.01 10.39 -9.13
N GLY A 205 -5.95 11.34 -9.24
CA GLY A 205 -6.20 12.12 -10.46
C GLY A 205 -7.07 11.39 -11.50
N ILE A 206 -7.00 11.79 -12.77
CA ILE A 206 -7.77 11.18 -13.86
C ILE A 206 -7.14 9.83 -14.29
N TYR A 207 -5.81 9.78 -14.37
CA TYR A 207 -5.08 8.60 -14.79
C TYR A 207 -4.70 7.73 -13.59
N ARG A 208 -5.11 6.46 -13.64
CA ARG A 208 -4.66 5.39 -12.72
C ARG A 208 -3.59 4.57 -13.43
N LEU A 209 -2.39 4.55 -12.87
CA LEU A 209 -1.21 3.98 -13.50
C LEU A 209 -0.61 2.88 -12.62
N CYS A 210 -0.32 1.74 -13.23
CA CYS A 210 0.32 0.60 -12.62
C CYS A 210 1.38 0.09 -13.59
N ASP A 211 2.63 0.53 -13.37
CA ASP A 211 3.77 0.17 -14.21
C ASP A 211 3.59 0.54 -15.70
N ASP A 212 2.81 1.58 -15.96
CA ASP A 212 2.56 2.18 -17.26
C ASP A 212 2.63 3.70 -17.21
N ASN A 213 2.35 4.40 -18.32
CA ASN A 213 2.38 5.86 -18.39
C ASN A 213 1.17 6.41 -19.16
N LYS A 214 1.02 7.74 -19.19
CA LYS A 214 -0.07 8.43 -19.90
C LYS A 214 0.13 8.59 -21.43
N ASN A 215 1.18 7.99 -21.99
CA ASN A 215 1.56 8.09 -23.41
C ASN A 215 1.31 6.71 -24.09
N ASP A 216 2.18 6.28 -25.01
CA ASP A 216 1.98 5.08 -25.84
C ASP A 216 1.90 3.76 -25.08
N THR A 217 2.29 3.73 -23.80
CA THR A 217 2.13 2.54 -22.96
C THR A 217 0.89 2.63 -22.07
N PHE A 218 0.02 3.62 -22.27
CA PHE A 218 -1.18 3.81 -21.46
C PHE A 218 -2.16 2.66 -21.64
N ILE A 219 -2.38 1.91 -20.55
CA ILE A 219 -3.34 0.81 -20.54
C ILE A 219 -4.63 1.33 -19.92
N ASN A 220 -5.71 1.27 -20.69
CA ASN A 220 -7.04 1.64 -20.20
C ASN A 220 -7.47 0.75 -19.03
N LEU A 221 -8.28 1.32 -18.13
CA LEU A 221 -8.78 0.59 -16.99
C LEU A 221 -9.71 -0.55 -17.42
N SER A 222 -9.54 -1.69 -16.78
CA SER A 222 -10.42 -2.86 -16.89
C SER A 222 -11.04 -3.18 -15.54
N LYS A 223 -12.23 -3.78 -15.56
CA LYS A 223 -12.85 -4.28 -14.33
C LYS A 223 -11.89 -5.28 -13.66
N GLY A 224 -11.65 -5.10 -12.37
CA GLY A 224 -10.71 -5.92 -11.60
C GLY A 224 -9.27 -5.42 -11.61
N ASP A 225 -8.95 -4.32 -12.28
CA ASP A 225 -7.69 -3.60 -12.03
C ASP A 225 -7.66 -3.10 -10.60
N PHE A 226 -6.50 -3.14 -9.94
CA PHE A 226 -6.39 -2.69 -8.56
C PHE A 226 -5.04 -2.08 -8.17
N TRP A 227 -5.07 -1.33 -7.08
CA TRP A 227 -3.94 -0.81 -6.31
C TRP A 227 -4.21 -1.05 -4.83
N LYS A 228 -3.32 -1.75 -4.15
CA LYS A 228 -3.43 -2.09 -2.73
C LYS A 228 -2.13 -1.75 -2.02
N ILE A 229 -2.26 -1.22 -0.81
CA ILE A 229 -1.15 -0.97 0.10
C ILE A 229 -1.46 -1.67 1.42
N PHE A 230 -0.47 -2.39 1.94
CA PHE A 230 -0.57 -3.10 3.21
C PHE A 230 0.59 -2.74 4.15
N VAL A 231 0.39 -2.98 5.44
CA VAL A 231 1.41 -2.86 6.50
C VAL A 231 1.43 -4.12 7.37
N ARG A 232 2.58 -4.43 7.98
CA ARG A 232 2.70 -5.46 9.02
C ARG A 232 3.87 -5.25 9.99
#